data_AF-A0A7V9J2G2-F1
#
_entry.id   AF-A0A7V9J2G2-F1
#
_cell.length_a   1.000
_cell.length_b   1.000
_cell.length_c   1.000
_cell.angle_alpha   90.00
_cell.angle_beta   90.00
_cell.angle_gamma   90.00
#
_symmetry.space_group_name_H-M   'P 1'
#
loop_
_entity.id
_entity.type
_entity.pdbx_description
1 polymer ?
#
loop_
_entity_poly.entity_id
_entity_poly.type
_entity_poly.pdbx_seq_one_letter_code
_entity_poly.pdbx_strand_id
1 'polypeptide(L)' 'MSVQEIIEQIKALPASERAQVAKFVVESDDSWIPGSFKQGMADAAAGSLADMDTVLSGAKPPSRKAE' A
#
# COMPACT_ATOMS: atom_id res chain seq x y z
N MET A 1 0.07 2.96 -18.04
CA MET A 1 1.33 2.96 -17.28
C MET A 1 1.05 2.29 -15.95
N SER A 2 1.64 1.13 -15.69
CA SER A 2 1.48 0.35 -14.47
C SER A 2 2.56 0.69 -13.44
N VAL A 3 2.31 0.36 -12.16
CA VAL A 3 3.30 0.50 -11.09
C VAL A 3 4.55 -0.34 -11.40
N GLN A 4 4.39 -1.51 -12.01
CA GLN A 4 5.50 -2.38 -12.40
C GLN A 4 6.38 -1.72 -13.47
N GLU A 5 5.75 -1.12 -14.49
CA GLU A 5 6.46 -0.39 -15.55
C GLU A 5 7.24 0.82 -14.99
N ILE A 6 6.66 1.53 -14.01
CA ILE A 6 7.32 2.66 -13.33
C ILE A 6 8.53 2.18 -12.53
N ILE A 7 8.41 1.08 -11.79
CA ILE A 7 9.52 0.52 -11.01
C ILE A 7 10.68 0.09 -11.93
N GLU A 8 10.39 -0.56 -13.05
CA GLU A 8 11.43 -0.96 -14.01
C GLU A 8 12.13 0.24 -14.64
N GLN A 9 11.38 1.32 -14.92
CA GLN A 9 11.99 2.57 -15.37
C GLN A 9 12.91 3.18 -14.31
N ILE A 10 12.49 3.22 -13.05
CA ILE A 10 13.33 3.71 -11.94
C ILE A 10 14.59 2.84 -11.79
N LYS A 11 14.47 1.52 -11.89
CA LYS A 11 15.62 0.60 -11.79
C LYS A 11 16.63 0.80 -12.92
N ALA A 12 16.16 1.14 -14.12
CA ALA A 12 16.97 1.40 -15.30
C ALA A 12 17.73 2.73 -15.24
N LEU A 13 17.38 3.64 -14.32
CA LEU A 13 18.09 4.91 -14.16
C LEU A 13 19.53 4.72 -13.64
N PRO A 14 20.46 5.62 -14.01
CA PRO A 14 21.78 5.71 -13.38
C PRO A 14 21.69 5.83 -11.86
N ALA A 15 22.73 5.36 -11.15
CA ALA A 15 22.75 5.34 -9.69
C ALA A 15 22.47 6.72 -9.06
N SER A 16 23.02 7.79 -9.63
CA SER A 16 22.81 9.17 -9.17
C SER A 16 21.34 9.61 -9.27
N GLU A 17 20.65 9.20 -10.34
CA GLU A 17 19.24 9.55 -10.56
C GLU A 17 18.32 8.70 -9.68
N ARG A 18 18.63 7.42 -9.47
CA ARG A 18 17.91 6.59 -8.50
C ARG A 18 18.00 7.14 -7.08
N ALA A 19 19.15 7.68 -6.70
CA ALA A 19 19.33 8.34 -5.41
C ALA A 19 18.45 9.59 -5.28
N GLN A 20 18.27 10.36 -6.36
CA GLN A 20 17.37 11.52 -6.37
C GLN A 20 15.90 11.10 -6.23
N VAL A 21 15.48 10.04 -6.91
CA VAL A 21 14.11 9.49 -6.77
C VAL A 21 13.87 8.99 -5.36
N ALA A 22 14.80 8.21 -4.79
CA ALA A 22 14.70 7.74 -3.41
C ALA A 22 14.62 8.90 -2.42
N LYS A 23 15.46 9.93 -2.60
CA LYS A 23 15.43 11.15 -1.80
C LYS A 23 14.07 11.86 -1.90
N PHE A 24 13.55 12.02 -3.11
CA PHE A 24 12.25 12.64 -3.35
C PHE A 24 11.12 11.86 -2.67
N VAL A 25 11.14 10.52 -2.72
CA VAL A 25 10.12 9.68 -2.07
C VAL A 25 10.18 9.81 -0.54
N VAL A 26 11.38 9.88 0.04
CA VAL A 26 11.56 10.03 1.50
C VAL A 26 11.18 11.43 1.99
N GLU A 27 11.49 12.46 1.20
CA GLU A 27 11.25 13.86 1.57
C GLU A 27 9.87 14.38 1.17
N SER A 28 9.17 13.69 0.25
CA SER A 28 7.82 14.07 -0.13
C SER A 28 6.84 13.78 0.99
N ASP A 29 5.98 14.76 1.26
CA ASP A 29 4.94 14.62 2.26
C ASP A 29 3.83 13.66 1.79
N ASP A 30 3.40 12.77 2.68
CA ASP A 30 2.37 11.75 2.42
C ASP A 30 0.95 12.33 2.41
N SER A 31 0.79 13.65 2.25
CA SER A 31 -0.52 14.32 2.15
C SER A 31 -1.34 13.88 0.94
N TRP A 32 -0.69 13.34 -0.09
CA TRP A 32 -1.40 12.79 -1.26
C TRP A 32 -2.09 11.45 -0.97
N ILE A 33 -1.66 10.73 0.08
CA ILE A 33 -2.19 9.41 0.42
C ILE A 33 -3.49 9.58 1.23
N PRO A 34 -4.65 9.10 0.74
CA PRO A 34 -5.90 9.20 1.46
C PRO A 34 -5.83 8.53 2.84
N GLY A 35 -6.46 9.14 3.85
CA GLY A 35 -6.46 8.58 5.21
C GLY A 35 -7.03 7.16 5.29
N SER A 36 -8.03 6.83 4.48
CA SER A 36 -8.60 5.48 4.37
C SER A 36 -7.59 4.45 3.87
N PHE A 37 -6.68 4.86 2.98
CA PHE A 37 -5.62 3.99 2.49
C PHE A 37 -4.56 3.72 3.56
N LYS A 38 -4.16 4.75 4.32
CA LYS A 38 -3.24 4.60 5.47
C LYS A 38 -3.83 3.65 6.52
N GLN A 39 -5.13 3.78 6.81
CA GLN A 39 -5.83 2.86 7.70
C GLN A 39 -5.81 1.42 7.15
N GLY A 40 -6.13 1.24 5.87
CA GLY A 40 -6.07 -0.08 5.23
C GLY A 40 -4.67 -0.71 5.28
N MET A 41 -3.60 0.08 5.13
CA MET A 41 -2.23 -0.41 5.29
C MET A 41 -1.92 -0.82 6.74
N ALA A 42 -2.40 -0.05 7.73
CA ALA A 42 -2.25 -0.41 9.14
C ALA A 42 -3.01 -1.70 9.48
N ASP A 43 -4.24 -1.84 9.00
CA ASP A 43 -5.04 -3.06 9.16
C ASP A 43 -4.36 -4.27 8.52
N ALA A 44 -3.79 -4.09 7.31
CA ALA A 44 -3.01 -5.12 6.63
C ALA A 44 -1.76 -5.55 7.42
N ALA A 45 -0.99 -4.58 7.93
CA ALA A 45 0.19 -4.84 8.75
C ALA A 45 -0.16 -5.56 10.08
N ALA A 46 -1.34 -5.27 10.64
CA ALA A 46 -1.87 -5.95 11.81
C ALA A 46 -2.51 -7.33 11.50
N GLY A 47 -2.48 -7.77 10.23
CA GLY A 47 -3.10 -9.03 9.81
C GLY A 47 -4.64 -9.00 9.76
N SER A 48 -5.25 -7.83 9.91
CA SER A 48 -6.69 -7.59 9.84
C SER A 48 -7.17 -7.39 8.39
N LEU A 49 -6.79 -8.32 7.51
CA LEU A 49 -7.27 -8.35 6.13
C LEU A 49 -8.62 -9.06 6.06
N ALA A 50 -9.55 -8.50 5.29
CA ALA A 50 -10.80 -9.17 4.99
C ALA A 50 -10.58 -10.22 3.90
N ASP A 51 -11.08 -11.44 4.13
CA ASP A 51 -11.18 -12.45 3.08
C ASP A 51 -12.29 -12.05 2.09
N MET A 52 -11.89 -11.71 0.87
CA MET A 52 -12.80 -11.20 -0.16
C MET A 52 -13.82 -12.26 -0.60
N ASP A 53 -13.46 -13.54 -0.59
CA ASP A 53 -14.42 -14.61 -0.91
C ASP A 53 -15.53 -14.66 0.14
N THR A 54 -15.17 -14.57 1.43
CA THR A 54 -16.14 -14.46 2.52
C THR A 54 -16.96 -13.18 2.43
N VAL A 55 -16.36 -12.02 2.19
CA VAL A 55 -17.07 -10.72 2.08
C VAL A 55 -18.10 -10.73 0.94
N LEU A 56 -17.71 -11.24 -0.22
CA LEU A 56 -18.54 -11.24 -1.42
C LEU A 56 -19.59 -12.35 -1.42
N SER A 57 -19.37 -13.43 -0.66
CA SER A 57 -20.33 -14.53 -0.53
C SER A 57 -21.63 -14.15 0.21
N GLY A 58 -21.67 -12.98 0.88
CA GLY A 58 -22.79 -12.58 1.74
C GLY A 58 -22.87 -13.36 3.05
N ALA A 59 -21.88 -14.20 3.35
CA ALA A 59 -21.75 -14.85 4.64
C ALA A 59 -21.60 -13.80 5.75
N LYS A 60 -22.26 -14.03 6.89
CA LYS A 60 -22.14 -13.16 8.05
C LYS A 60 -20.66 -13.10 8.48
N PRO A 61 -20.05 -11.90 8.59
CA PRO A 61 -18.66 -11.79 9.02
C PRO A 61 -18.47 -12.43 10.40
N PRO A 62 -17.32 -13.08 10.67
CA PRO A 62 -17.02 -13.58 11.99
C PRO A 62 -17.04 -12.44 13.01
N SER A 63 -17.61 -12.70 14.20
CA SER A 63 -17.63 -11.72 15.28
C SER A 63 -16.20 -11.36 15.67
N ARG A 64 -15.85 -10.06 15.65
CA ARG A 64 -14.55 -9.58 16.10
C ARG A 64 -14.37 -10.05 17.55
N LYS A 65 -13.40 -10.93 17.81
CA LYS A 65 -13.08 -11.30 19.20
C LYS A 65 -12.61 -10.02 19.88
N ALA A 66 -13.29 -9.64 20.97
CA ALA A 66 -12.81 -8.61 21.86
C ALA A 66 -11.54 -9.15 22.54
N GLU A 67 -10.41 -8.49 22.30
CA GLU A 67 -9.26 -8.54 23.21
C GLU A 67 -9.54 -7.67 24.44
#